data_AF-A0A4Q8BI00-F1
#
_entry.id   AF-A0A4Q8BI00-F1
#
_cell.length_a   1.000
_cell.length_b   1.000
_cell.length_c   1.000
_cell.angle_alpha   90.00
_cell.angle_beta   90.00
_cell.angle_gamma   90.00
#
_symmetry.space_group_name_H-M   'P 1'
#
loop_
_entity.id
_entity.type
_entity.pdbx_description
1 polymer ?
#
loop_
_entity_poly.entity_id
_entity_poly.type
_entity_poly.pdbx_seq_one_letter_code
_entity_poly.pdbx_strand_id
1 'polypeptide(L)'
;MGDAERRRRRLRHHGEVESGSPAPDGPSATTAGVHDEPPRGRRPGPATDEGERGLRGLVGSGSSQVGVTAALRARDAARPTEADLAEAEARVVIVRRNWVPREDLPRSGR
;
A
#
# COMPACT_ATOMS: atom_id res chain seq x y z
N MET A 1 7.95 31.66 34.40
CA MET A 1 9.20 31.28 33.69
C MET A 1 8.99 29.96 32.94
N GLY A 2 8.31 29.94 31.79
CA GLY A 2 8.02 28.67 31.08
C GLY A 2 7.95 28.77 29.56
N ASP A 3 7.85 29.99 29.00
CA ASP A 3 7.71 30.18 27.55
C ASP A 3 9.04 30.20 26.80
N ALA A 4 10.13 30.59 27.46
CA ALA A 4 11.46 30.62 26.86
C ALA A 4 11.98 29.21 26.51
N GLU A 5 11.60 28.20 27.30
CA GLU A 5 12.06 26.82 27.12
C GLU A 5 11.32 26.09 25.99
N ARG A 6 10.01 26.36 25.83
CA ARG A 6 9.24 25.89 24.66
C ARG A 6 9.77 26.48 23.34
N ARG A 7 10.20 27.75 23.36
CA ARG A 7 10.73 28.43 22.17
C ARG A 7 12.07 27.84 21.73
N ARG A 8 12.96 27.47 22.66
CA ARG A 8 14.23 26.79 22.34
C ARG A 8 14.04 25.39 21.73
N ARG A 9 13.01 24.66 22.15
CA ARG A 9 12.76 23.29 21.64
C ARG A 9 12.24 23.29 20.19
N ARG A 10 11.50 24.33 19.78
CA ARG A 10 10.96 24.44 18.41
C ARG A 10 12.03 24.77 17.35
N LEU A 11 13.12 25.42 17.74
CA LEU A 11 14.22 25.76 16.82
C LEU A 11 15.12 24.56 16.47
N ARG A 12 15.12 23.47 17.26
CA ARG A 12 15.98 22.30 17.02
C ARG A 12 15.37 21.20 16.14
N HIS A 13 14.09 21.33 15.75
CA HIS A 13 13.41 20.33 14.92
C HIS A 13 13.16 20.78 13.47
N HIS A 14 13.73 21.93 13.05
CA HIS A 14 13.60 22.47 11.69
C HIS A 14 14.94 22.54 10.93
N GLY A 15 15.90 21.68 11.27
CA GLY A 15 17.10 21.48 10.46
C GLY A 15 17.15 20.04 9.99
N GLU A 16 17.33 19.84 8.69
CA GLU A 16 17.77 18.60 8.06
C GLU A 16 16.67 17.61 7.60
N VAL A 17 15.94 17.98 6.54
CA VAL A 17 15.58 17.02 5.46
C VAL A 17 15.62 17.77 4.12
N GLU A 18 16.81 18.07 3.63
CA GLU A 18 17.03 18.35 2.22
C GLU A 18 17.01 17.00 1.49
N SER A 19 15.93 16.73 0.75
CA SER A 19 15.90 15.60 -0.19
C SER A 19 15.08 16.00 -1.41
N GLY A 20 15.79 16.40 -2.46
CA GLY A 20 15.23 16.46 -3.80
C GLY A 20 14.93 15.05 -4.30
N SER A 21 13.73 14.84 -4.82
CA SER A 21 13.46 13.81 -5.83
C SER A 21 12.14 14.08 -6.57
N PRO A 22 12.03 13.60 -7.81
CA PRO A 22 11.30 14.29 -8.88
C PRO A 22 9.81 13.93 -8.94
N ALA A 23 9.08 14.75 -9.70
CA ALA A 23 7.65 14.63 -9.94
C ALA A 23 7.24 13.26 -10.51
N PRO A 24 6.12 12.65 -10.07
CA PRO A 24 5.54 11.50 -10.73
C PRO A 24 4.53 11.93 -11.80
N ASP A 25 4.96 11.93 -13.07
CA ASP A 25 4.03 11.96 -14.21
C ASP A 25 3.54 10.54 -14.52
N GLY A 26 2.31 10.24 -14.13
CA GLY A 26 1.57 9.02 -14.47
C GLY A 26 0.20 9.04 -13.78
N PRO A 27 -0.84 8.39 -14.33
CA PRO A 27 -2.17 8.36 -13.71
C PRO A 27 -2.12 7.50 -12.44
N SER A 28 -1.71 8.12 -11.35
CA SER A 28 -1.75 7.54 -10.01
C SER A 28 -3.21 7.44 -9.61
N ALA A 29 -3.72 6.21 -9.48
CA ALA A 29 -5.05 5.98 -8.93
C ALA A 29 -5.12 6.62 -7.54
N THR A 30 -5.94 7.66 -7.42
CA THR A 30 -6.10 8.44 -6.18
C THR A 30 -6.89 7.63 -5.17
N THR A 31 -6.23 6.70 -4.48
CA THR A 31 -6.77 6.17 -3.23
C THR A 31 -6.53 7.22 -2.14
N ALA A 32 -7.56 7.59 -1.39
CA ALA A 32 -7.44 8.51 -0.27
C ALA A 32 -6.32 8.07 0.69
N GLY A 33 -5.46 9.01 1.11
CA GLY A 33 -4.38 8.73 2.05
C GLY A 33 -4.95 8.26 3.39
N VAL A 34 -4.68 7.00 3.75
CA VAL A 34 -5.04 6.45 5.05
C VAL A 34 -3.92 6.84 6.03
N HIS A 35 -4.21 7.81 6.88
CA HIS A 35 -3.35 8.14 8.02
C HIS A 35 -3.58 7.10 9.14
N ASP A 36 -2.51 6.51 9.67
CA ASP A 36 -2.53 5.75 10.93
C ASP A 36 -2.73 6.74 12.10
N GLU A 37 -3.95 7.20 12.31
CA GLU A 37 -4.33 7.86 13.56
C GLU A 37 -4.69 6.79 14.60
N PRO A 38 -4.14 6.82 15.83
CA PRO A 38 -4.56 5.91 16.88
C PRO A 38 -6.07 6.08 17.15
N PRO A 39 -6.86 5.00 17.30
CA PRO A 39 -8.31 5.09 17.31
C PRO A 39 -8.79 5.90 18.51
N ARG A 40 -9.22 7.15 18.26
CA ARG A 40 -9.98 7.93 19.24
C ARG A 40 -11.37 7.32 19.32
N GLY A 41 -11.74 6.87 20.52
CA GLY A 41 -12.97 6.13 20.79
C GLY A 41 -14.21 6.74 20.14
N ARG A 42 -14.79 6.02 19.17
CA ARG A 42 -16.02 6.39 18.47
C ARG A 42 -17.21 5.99 19.34
N ARG A 43 -18.00 6.98 19.78
CA ARG A 43 -19.29 6.79 20.46
C ARG A 43 -20.28 6.12 19.48
N PRO A 44 -21.08 5.10 19.88
CA PRO A 44 -21.98 4.44 18.95
C PRO A 44 -23.21 5.32 18.67
N GLY A 45 -23.46 5.59 17.39
CA GLY A 45 -24.73 6.14 16.88
C GLY A 45 -25.74 5.01 16.56
N PRO A 46 -27.02 5.34 16.31
CA PRO A 46 -28.12 4.37 16.29
C PRO A 46 -28.00 3.32 15.17
N ALA A 47 -28.32 2.07 15.52
CA ALA A 47 -27.80 0.84 14.95
C ALA A 47 -28.71 0.13 13.92
N THR A 48 -29.44 0.85 13.07
CA THR A 48 -30.44 0.21 12.18
C THR A 48 -30.06 0.10 10.71
N ASP A 49 -29.07 0.87 10.21
CA ASP A 49 -28.59 0.82 8.81
C ASP A 49 -27.11 0.39 8.66
N GLU A 50 -26.42 0.11 9.77
CA GLU A 50 -24.99 -0.23 9.79
C GLU A 50 -24.75 -1.72 9.43
N GLY A 51 -25.75 -2.58 9.61
CA GLY A 51 -25.63 -4.03 9.41
C GLY A 51 -25.35 -4.42 7.96
N GLU A 52 -26.08 -3.85 7.00
CA GLU A 52 -25.90 -4.19 5.58
C GLU A 52 -24.68 -3.52 4.95
N ARG A 53 -24.34 -2.28 5.35
CA ARG A 53 -23.09 -1.62 4.93
C ARG A 53 -21.86 -2.27 5.57
N GLY A 54 -21.95 -2.70 6.83
CA GLY A 54 -20.88 -3.42 7.53
C GLY A 54 -20.60 -4.79 6.93
N LEU A 55 -21.65 -5.51 6.50
CA LEU A 55 -21.50 -6.80 5.81
C LEU A 55 -20.97 -6.63 4.37
N ARG A 56 -21.38 -5.59 3.63
CA ARG A 56 -20.79 -5.27 2.31
C ARG A 56 -19.33 -4.81 2.42
N GLY A 57 -18.94 -4.19 3.53
CA GLY A 57 -17.55 -3.88 3.84
C GLY A 57 -16.72 -5.10 4.26
N LEU A 58 -17.36 -6.18 4.72
CA LEU A 58 -16.70 -7.43 5.13
C LEU A 58 -16.61 -8.46 3.98
N VAL A 59 -17.62 -8.52 3.11
CA VAL A 59 -17.73 -9.48 2.00
C VAL A 59 -17.30 -8.87 0.65
N GLY A 60 -17.15 -7.54 0.56
CA GLY A 60 -16.57 -6.82 -0.58
C GLY A 60 -15.07 -6.54 -0.43
N SER A 61 -14.49 -5.73 -1.32
CA SER A 61 -13.11 -5.21 -1.22
C SER A 61 -12.99 -4.17 -0.09
N GLY A 62 -13.39 -4.57 1.12
CA GLY A 62 -13.29 -3.78 2.33
C GLY A 62 -11.89 -3.28 2.60
N SER A 63 -11.76 -2.43 3.60
CA SER A 63 -10.45 -1.99 4.07
C SER A 63 -9.58 -3.21 4.39
N SER A 64 -8.36 -3.23 3.83
CA SER A 64 -7.36 -4.28 4.11
C SER A 64 -7.18 -4.44 5.61
N GLN A 65 -7.20 -5.69 6.09
CA GLN A 65 -6.93 -6.03 7.49
C GLN A 65 -5.45 -5.85 7.87
N VAL A 66 -4.58 -5.66 6.88
CA VAL A 66 -3.13 -5.50 7.05
C VAL A 66 -2.72 -4.16 6.44
N GLY A 67 -2.03 -3.32 7.23
CA GLY A 67 -1.46 -2.06 6.75
C GLY A 67 -0.35 -2.27 5.71
N VAL A 68 -0.08 -1.26 4.88
CA VAL A 68 0.84 -1.35 3.73
C VAL A 68 2.24 -1.83 4.15
N THR A 69 2.81 -1.27 5.22
CA THR A 69 4.15 -1.64 5.70
C THR A 69 4.23 -3.11 6.13
N ALA A 70 3.20 -3.59 6.83
CA ALA A 70 3.12 -4.98 7.25
C ALA A 70 2.96 -5.92 6.04
N ALA A 71 2.17 -5.50 5.03
CA ALA A 71 2.02 -6.25 3.79
C ALA A 71 3.33 -6.33 3.00
N LEU A 72 4.10 -5.24 2.90
CA LEU A 72 5.41 -5.25 2.24
C LEU A 72 6.40 -6.16 2.97
N ARG A 73 6.48 -6.07 4.31
CA ARG A 73 7.33 -6.98 5.10
C ARG A 73 6.92 -8.45 4.92
N ALA A 74 5.62 -8.74 4.85
CA ALA A 74 5.13 -10.09 4.60
C ALA A 74 5.56 -10.60 3.22
N ARG A 75 5.58 -9.74 2.19
CA ARG A 75 6.11 -10.09 0.85
C ARG A 75 7.60 -10.41 0.91
N ASP A 76 8.37 -9.63 1.64
CA ASP A 76 9.80 -9.86 1.80
C ASP A 76 10.08 -11.18 2.53
N ALA A 77 9.31 -11.47 3.58
CA ALA A 77 9.41 -12.73 4.32
C ALA A 77 8.96 -13.94 3.49
N ALA A 78 8.03 -13.76 2.56
CA ALA A 78 7.51 -14.79 1.68
C ALA A 78 8.30 -14.91 0.36
N ARG A 79 9.50 -14.31 0.26
CA ARG A 79 10.31 -14.39 -0.96
C ARG A 79 10.70 -15.86 -1.22
N PRO A 80 10.36 -16.43 -2.39
CA PRO A 80 10.70 -17.81 -2.72
C PRO A 80 12.20 -18.07 -2.65
N THR A 81 12.57 -19.24 -2.15
CA THR A 81 13.96 -19.71 -2.14
C THR A 81 14.36 -20.27 -3.51
N GLU A 82 15.65 -20.48 -3.73
CA GLU A 82 16.15 -21.14 -4.95
C GLU A 82 15.62 -22.56 -5.11
N ALA A 83 15.44 -23.29 -4.01
CA ALA A 83 14.85 -24.63 -4.02
C ALA A 83 13.39 -24.59 -4.49
N ASP A 84 12.62 -23.59 -4.04
CA ASP A 84 11.23 -23.40 -4.48
C ASP A 84 11.17 -23.08 -5.98
N LEU A 85 12.12 -22.29 -6.48
CA LEU A 85 12.22 -21.98 -7.91
C LEU A 85 12.58 -23.21 -8.75
N ALA A 86 13.56 -24.00 -8.30
CA ALA A 86 13.95 -25.24 -8.98
C ALA A 86 12.81 -26.27 -8.99
N GLU A 87 12.08 -26.37 -7.88
CA GLU A 87 10.88 -27.19 -7.78
C GLU A 87 9.80 -26.74 -8.76
N ALA A 88 9.56 -25.43 -8.84
CA ALA A 88 8.58 -24.87 -9.75
C ALA A 88 8.96 -25.11 -11.22
N GLU A 89 10.25 -25.00 -11.58
CA GLU A 89 10.75 -25.31 -12.92
C GLU A 89 10.48 -26.77 -13.31
N ALA A 90 10.67 -27.71 -12.37
CA ALA A 90 10.43 -29.13 -12.62
C ALA A 90 8.94 -29.49 -12.72
N ARG A 91 8.05 -28.74 -12.04
CA ARG A 91 6.64 -29.14 -11.87
C ARG A 91 5.63 -28.29 -12.64
N VAL A 92 5.91 -27.03 -12.90
CA VAL A 92 4.93 -26.09 -13.48
C VAL A 92 4.96 -26.15 -15.00
N VAL A 93 3.82 -26.50 -15.61
CA VAL A 93 3.65 -26.47 -17.07
C VAL A 93 3.08 -25.11 -17.50
N ILE A 94 3.88 -24.31 -18.22
CA ILE A 94 3.45 -23.02 -18.76
C ILE A 94 2.71 -23.22 -20.08
N VAL A 95 1.40 -22.96 -20.10
CA VAL A 95 0.55 -23.05 -21.31
C VAL A 95 0.31 -21.65 -21.90
N ARG A 96 0.78 -21.40 -23.12
CA ARG A 96 0.64 -20.10 -23.81
C ARG A 96 -0.46 -20.13 -24.88
N ARG A 97 -1.72 -19.97 -24.47
CA ARG A 97 -2.86 -19.87 -25.40
C ARG A 97 -3.12 -18.40 -25.75
N ASN A 98 -3.24 -18.09 -27.05
CA ASN A 98 -3.54 -16.74 -27.55
C ASN A 98 -2.60 -15.66 -27.01
N TRP A 99 -1.39 -16.03 -26.61
CA TRP A 99 -0.39 -15.12 -26.09
C TRP A 99 0.55 -14.70 -27.22
N VAL A 100 0.69 -13.40 -27.43
CA VAL A 100 1.61 -12.80 -28.40
C VAL A 100 2.72 -12.12 -27.62
N PRO A 101 4.00 -12.46 -27.88
CA PRO A 101 5.12 -11.78 -27.25
C PRO A 101 5.09 -10.27 -27.46
N ARG A 102 5.66 -9.51 -26.53
CA ARG A 102 5.63 -8.05 -26.56
C ARG A 102 6.37 -7.49 -27.78
N GLU A 103 7.42 -8.18 -28.19
CA GLU A 103 8.24 -7.94 -29.37
C GLU A 103 7.47 -8.08 -30.68
N ASP A 104 6.43 -8.94 -30.70
CA ASP A 104 5.59 -9.23 -31.86
C ASP A 104 4.32 -8.38 -31.92
N LEU A 105 3.99 -7.68 -30.82
CA LEU A 105 2.87 -6.74 -30.81
C LEU A 105 3.19 -5.52 -31.68
N PRO A 106 2.22 -5.02 -32.47
CA PRO A 106 2.40 -3.81 -33.26
C PRO A 106 2.80 -2.66 -32.33
N ARG A 107 3.94 -2.02 -32.63
CA ARG A 107 4.36 -0.83 -31.91
C ARG A 107 3.36 0.28 -32.26
N SER A 108 2.58 0.74 -31.30
CA SER A 108 1.79 1.95 -31.45
C SER A 108 2.77 3.12 -31.61
N GLY A 109 3.01 3.52 -32.87
CA GLY A 109 3.80 4.69 -33.20
C GLY A 109 3.17 5.91 -32.56
N ARG A 110 3.98 6.64 -31.79
CA ARG A 110 3.68 8.00 -31.35
C ARG A 110 4.48 8.93 -32.25
#